data_AF-A0A3B9RRQ5-F1
#
_entry.id   AF-A0A3B9RRQ5-F1
#
_cell.length_a   1.000
_cell.length_b   1.000
_cell.length_c   1.000
_cell.angle_alpha   90.00
_cell.angle_beta   90.00
_cell.angle_gamma   90.00
#
_symmetry.space_group_name_H-M   'P 1'
#
loop_
_entity.id
_entity.type
_entity.pdbx_description
1 polymer ?
#
loop_
_entity_poly.entity_id
_entity_poly.type
_entity_poly.pdbx_seq_one_letter_code
_entity_poly.pdbx_strand_id
1 'polypeptide(L)'
;MRVEQPYGKRYEDRDLQQEPKGKVFIACEGRKTEYKYFKGVMEYRNRLSISPFIEVIPIRHDFRTGSNPLQIYTEAKQALQQSDHYFSAIDTLCIIVDRDKHSFQDYQYEELLQKCKEEGFFLAISNPCFELWLLLHYSDLSEYDLETILINKKIGRRTQTELFLMDKLGGSYSKTRLRFSSQFLNRIEAAIENASRYTTSVDSLKNTIGSNVGVLLEFLQGKES
;
A
#
# COMPACT_ATOMS: atom_id res chain seq x y z
N MET A 1 23.25 35.07 34.21
CA MET A 1 24.57 35.28 33.57
C MET A 1 24.37 35.07 32.07
N ARG A 2 24.51 36.11 31.24
CA ARG A 2 24.40 35.98 29.78
C ARG A 2 25.68 35.30 29.27
N VAL A 3 25.54 34.17 28.59
CA VAL A 3 26.65 33.52 27.89
C VAL A 3 26.76 34.21 26.52
N GLU A 4 27.90 34.85 26.25
CA GLU A 4 28.19 35.44 24.94
C GLU A 4 28.40 34.33 23.90
N GLN A 5 27.83 34.51 22.71
CA GLN A 5 28.17 33.71 21.54
C GLN A 5 29.39 34.33 20.86
N PRO A 6 30.46 33.57 20.58
CA PRO A 6 31.58 34.09 19.82
C PRO A 6 31.18 34.24 18.35
N TYR A 7 31.30 35.47 17.84
CA TYR A 7 31.13 35.80 16.44
C TYR A 7 32.24 35.13 15.61
N GLY A 8 31.87 34.32 14.61
CA GLY A 8 32.83 33.82 13.60
C GLY A 8 33.23 32.33 13.65
N LYS A 9 32.49 31.44 14.32
CA LYS A 9 32.64 29.99 14.05
C LYS A 9 31.67 29.56 12.96
N ARG A 10 32.19 29.30 11.76
CA ARG A 10 31.50 28.46 10.77
C ARG A 10 31.25 27.12 11.47
N TYR A 11 29.98 26.77 11.67
CA TYR A 11 29.63 25.38 11.93
C TYR A 11 30.22 24.59 10.77
N GLU A 12 31.05 23.60 11.08
CA GLU A 12 31.60 22.73 10.06
C GLU A 12 30.44 22.09 9.30
N ASP A 13 30.44 22.30 7.98
CA ASP A 13 29.52 21.78 6.95
C ASP A 13 29.53 20.24 6.85
N ARG A 14 29.50 19.52 7.98
CA ARG A 14 29.54 18.05 8.01
C ARG A 14 28.19 17.39 7.74
N ASP A 15 27.10 18.15 7.71
CA ASP A 15 25.75 17.61 7.45
C ASP A 15 25.29 17.71 5.98
N LEU A 16 26.13 18.19 5.05
CA LEU A 16 25.78 18.33 3.63
C LEU A 16 26.10 17.08 2.77
N GLN A 17 26.44 15.94 3.38
CA GLN A 17 26.78 14.69 2.66
C GLN A 17 25.75 13.56 2.83
N GLN A 18 24.50 13.85 3.25
CA GLN A 18 23.44 12.87 3.06
C GLN A 18 22.92 12.96 1.63
N GLU A 19 23.04 11.86 0.88
CA GLU A 19 22.31 11.73 -0.38
C GLU A 19 20.81 12.02 -0.11
N PRO A 20 20.15 12.80 -0.99
CA PRO A 20 18.76 13.14 -0.79
C PRO A 20 17.93 11.85 -0.69
N LYS A 21 17.20 11.69 0.42
CA LYS A 21 16.29 10.55 0.59
C LYS A 21 15.17 10.66 -0.45
N GLY A 22 15.10 9.67 -1.33
CA GLY A 22 14.02 9.52 -2.29
C GLY A 22 12.64 9.52 -1.64
N LYS A 23 11.66 10.09 -2.33
CA LYS A 23 10.24 10.02 -1.95
C LYS A 23 9.61 8.74 -2.47
N VAL A 24 8.67 8.19 -1.70
CA VAL A 24 7.80 7.11 -2.15
C VAL A 24 6.43 7.65 -2.50
N PHE A 25 6.03 7.52 -3.76
CA PHE A 25 4.70 7.89 -4.24
C PHE A 25 3.81 6.66 -4.25
N ILE A 26 2.64 6.71 -3.62
CA ILE A 26 1.71 5.58 -3.51
C ILE A 26 0.49 5.85 -4.39
N ALA A 27 0.28 5.01 -5.40
CA ALA A 27 -0.87 5.00 -6.28
C ALA A 27 -1.79 3.82 -5.92
N CYS A 28 -3.06 4.09 -5.64
CA CYS A 28 -4.03 3.05 -5.30
C CYS A 28 -5.00 2.83 -6.47
N GLU A 29 -5.24 1.57 -6.86
CA GLU A 29 -6.30 1.21 -7.80
C GLU A 29 -7.69 1.55 -7.25
N GLY A 30 -7.93 1.32 -5.95
CA GLY A 30 -9.20 1.69 -5.32
C GLY A 30 -9.18 3.11 -4.72
N ARG A 31 -10.17 3.92 -5.12
CA ARG A 31 -10.36 5.30 -4.64
C ARG A 31 -10.89 5.44 -3.21
N LYS A 32 -11.32 4.33 -2.59
CA LYS A 32 -12.07 4.37 -1.33
C LYS A 32 -11.25 3.82 -0.19
N THR A 33 -11.05 2.51 -0.17
CA THR A 33 -10.51 1.81 1.00
C THR A 33 -9.01 2.02 1.12
N GLU A 34 -8.29 1.67 0.06
CA GLU A 34 -6.85 1.73 -0.14
C GLU A 34 -6.34 3.16 0.08
N TYR A 35 -6.92 4.12 -0.65
CA TYR A 35 -6.59 5.53 -0.49
C TYR A 35 -6.76 6.00 0.96
N LYS A 36 -7.89 5.68 1.62
CA LYS A 36 -8.11 6.09 3.02
C LYS A 36 -7.17 5.40 3.98
N TYR A 37 -6.84 4.13 3.73
CA TYR A 37 -5.89 3.39 4.55
C TYR A 37 -4.51 4.05 4.49
N PHE A 38 -3.96 4.28 3.29
CA PHE A 38 -2.64 4.90 3.15
C PHE A 38 -2.62 6.38 3.53
N LYS A 39 -3.72 7.11 3.38
CA LYS A 39 -3.85 8.45 3.99
C LYS A 39 -3.75 8.39 5.51
N GLY A 40 -4.34 7.38 6.14
CA GLY A 40 -4.19 7.13 7.57
C GLY A 40 -2.74 6.76 7.94
N VAL A 41 -2.10 5.86 7.19
CA VAL A 41 -0.68 5.54 7.37
C VAL A 41 0.18 6.81 7.32
N MET A 42 -0.06 7.69 6.34
CA MET A 42 0.65 8.95 6.18
C MET A 42 0.37 9.94 7.32
N GLU A 43 -0.88 10.04 7.79
CA GLU A 43 -1.29 10.87 8.93
C GLU A 43 -0.55 10.45 10.22
N TYR A 44 -0.43 9.13 10.44
CA TYR A 44 0.18 8.55 11.64
C TYR A 44 1.62 8.06 11.44
N ARG A 45 2.30 8.46 10.36
CA ARG A 45 3.63 7.96 9.98
C ARG A 45 4.67 8.01 11.10
N ASN A 46 4.67 9.08 11.90
CA ASN A 46 5.59 9.21 13.04
C ASN A 46 5.37 8.12 14.09
N ARG A 47 4.11 7.75 14.36
CA ARG A 47 3.77 6.66 15.29
C ARG A 47 4.11 5.27 14.73
N LEU A 48 4.14 5.17 13.39
CA LEU A 48 4.45 3.94 12.67
C LEU A 48 5.93 3.81 12.30
N SER A 49 6.77 4.78 12.70
CA SER A 49 8.18 4.87 12.30
C SER A 49 8.39 4.88 10.79
N ILE A 50 7.44 5.45 10.05
CA ILE A 50 7.46 5.54 8.58
C ILE A 50 8.10 6.86 8.15
N SER A 51 8.92 6.78 7.09
CA SER A 51 9.58 7.93 6.46
C SER A 51 8.59 9.10 6.22
N PRO A 52 9.00 10.35 6.49
CA PRO A 52 8.19 11.52 6.12
C PRO A 52 8.16 11.78 4.61
N PHE A 53 9.04 11.14 3.83
CA PHE A 53 9.14 11.27 2.37
C PHE A 53 8.19 10.30 1.66
N ILE A 54 6.91 10.36 2.00
CA ILE A 54 5.86 9.55 1.37
C ILE A 54 4.72 10.45 0.90
N GLU A 55 4.13 10.13 -0.25
CA GLU A 55 3.00 10.86 -0.80
C GLU A 55 1.99 9.90 -1.42
N VAL A 56 0.72 9.99 -1.06
CA VAL A 56 -0.35 9.22 -1.72
C VAL A 56 -0.92 10.06 -2.87
N ILE A 57 -0.68 9.63 -4.11
CA ILE A 57 -1.07 10.40 -5.29
C ILE A 57 -2.54 10.19 -5.65
N PRO A 58 -3.28 11.25 -6.00
CA PRO A 58 -4.66 11.13 -6.45
C PRO A 58 -4.72 10.58 -7.87
N ILE A 59 -5.27 9.37 -8.04
CA ILE A 59 -5.42 8.77 -9.36
C ILE A 59 -6.80 9.07 -9.97
N ARG A 60 -6.79 9.67 -11.16
CA ARG A 60 -7.97 10.00 -11.93
C ARG A 60 -8.39 8.84 -12.87
N HIS A 61 -8.92 7.74 -12.33
CA HIS A 61 -9.73 6.81 -13.14
C HIS A 61 -10.80 7.55 -13.96
N ASP A 62 -10.74 7.40 -15.28
CA ASP A 62 -11.88 7.70 -16.14
C ASP A 62 -13.03 6.73 -15.78
N PHE A 63 -14.24 7.25 -15.63
CA PHE A 63 -15.42 6.45 -15.27
C PHE A 63 -15.83 5.46 -16.38
N ARG A 64 -15.22 5.55 -17.56
CA ARG A 64 -15.56 4.74 -18.76
C ARG A 64 -14.73 3.47 -18.93
N THR A 65 -13.68 3.31 -18.15
CA THR A 65 -12.72 2.22 -18.27
C THR A 65 -12.85 1.33 -17.03
N GLY A 66 -13.10 0.04 -17.22
CA GLY A 66 -13.22 -0.91 -16.11
C GLY A 66 -11.95 -1.01 -15.26
N SER A 67 -11.97 -1.84 -14.22
CA SER A 67 -10.81 -2.12 -13.36
C SER A 67 -9.72 -2.86 -14.16
N ASN A 68 -8.87 -2.11 -14.87
CA ASN A 68 -7.71 -2.64 -15.56
C ASN A 68 -6.44 -2.28 -14.78
N PRO A 69 -5.66 -3.27 -14.33
CA PRO A 69 -4.43 -3.04 -13.57
C PRO A 69 -3.33 -2.31 -14.34
N LEU A 70 -3.32 -2.45 -15.67
CA LEU A 70 -2.41 -1.67 -16.53
C LEU A 70 -2.83 -0.20 -16.60
N GLN A 71 -4.09 0.10 -16.32
CA GLN A 71 -4.57 1.47 -16.29
C GLN A 71 -4.02 2.21 -15.08
N ILE A 72 -4.05 1.63 -13.87
CA ILE A 72 -3.47 2.28 -12.69
C ILE A 72 -1.97 2.56 -12.89
N TYR A 73 -1.24 1.64 -13.52
CA TYR A 73 0.16 1.90 -13.93
C TYR A 73 0.28 3.12 -14.84
N THR A 74 -0.53 3.18 -15.89
CA THR A 74 -0.50 4.28 -16.87
C THR A 74 -0.88 5.60 -16.22
N GLU A 75 -1.93 5.63 -15.42
CA GLU A 75 -2.42 6.82 -14.73
C GLU A 75 -1.44 7.30 -13.66
N ALA A 76 -0.81 6.38 -12.92
CA ALA A 76 0.23 6.73 -11.96
C ALA A 76 1.44 7.36 -12.66
N LYS A 77 1.91 6.80 -13.78
CA LYS A 77 2.99 7.40 -14.56
C LYS A 77 2.61 8.78 -15.11
N GLN A 78 1.39 8.94 -15.63
CA GLN A 78 0.91 10.24 -16.10
C GLN A 78 0.85 11.28 -14.97
N ALA A 79 0.38 10.88 -13.78
CA ALA A 79 0.35 11.75 -12.61
C ALA A 79 1.76 12.18 -12.18
N LEU A 80 2.73 11.27 -12.22
CA LEU A 80 4.12 11.58 -11.91
C LEU A 80 4.81 12.44 -12.97
N GLN A 81 4.53 12.21 -14.25
CA GLN A 81 5.04 13.06 -15.35
C GLN A 81 4.54 14.49 -15.29
N GLN A 82 3.37 14.72 -14.67
CA GLN A 82 2.79 16.04 -14.46
C GLN A 82 3.22 16.66 -13.12
N SER A 83 4.02 15.95 -12.32
CA SER A 83 4.50 16.41 -11.02
C SER A 83 5.90 17.00 -11.12
N ASP A 84 6.07 18.26 -10.71
CA ASP A 84 7.38 18.91 -10.57
C ASP A 84 8.20 18.37 -9.38
N HIS A 85 7.66 17.38 -8.65
CA HIS A 85 8.22 16.86 -7.40
C HIS A 85 8.68 15.41 -7.49
N TYR A 86 8.54 14.78 -8.65
CA TYR A 86 8.98 13.40 -8.91
C TYR A 86 10.30 13.39 -9.70
N PHE A 87 11.29 12.70 -9.14
CA PHE A 87 12.62 12.54 -9.71
C PHE A 87 12.91 11.03 -9.83
N SER A 88 12.74 10.47 -11.02
CA SER A 88 12.87 9.01 -11.26
C SER A 88 14.23 8.41 -10.90
N ALA A 89 15.27 9.23 -10.72
CA ALA A 89 16.60 8.78 -10.31
C ALA A 89 16.68 8.41 -8.82
N ILE A 90 15.78 8.94 -7.98
CA ILE A 90 15.82 8.76 -6.52
C ILE A 90 14.46 8.35 -5.94
N ASP A 91 13.36 8.73 -6.58
CA ASP A 91 12.01 8.48 -6.09
C ASP A 91 11.49 7.12 -6.55
N THR A 92 10.62 6.51 -5.74
CA THR A 92 10.00 5.21 -6.03
C THR A 92 8.50 5.37 -6.16
N LEU A 93 7.93 4.86 -7.25
CA LEU A 93 6.48 4.65 -7.34
C LEU A 93 6.13 3.30 -6.71
N CYS A 94 5.13 3.32 -5.84
CA CYS A 94 4.45 2.16 -5.30
C CYS A 94 3.03 2.08 -5.86
N ILE A 95 2.66 0.95 -6.45
CA ILE A 95 1.32 0.70 -7.01
C ILE A 95 0.63 -0.35 -6.15
N ILE A 96 -0.56 -0.02 -5.65
CA ILE A 96 -1.41 -0.90 -4.85
C ILE A 96 -2.56 -1.41 -5.72
N VAL A 97 -2.65 -2.72 -5.91
CA VAL A 97 -3.68 -3.36 -6.72
C VAL A 97 -4.34 -4.53 -5.99
N ASP A 98 -5.61 -4.78 -6.31
CA ASP A 98 -6.24 -6.05 -5.97
C ASP A 98 -5.83 -7.09 -7.00
N ARG A 99 -5.81 -8.40 -6.69
CA ARG A 99 -5.69 -9.42 -7.75
C ARG A 99 -7.03 -9.61 -8.44
N ASP A 100 -8.13 -9.79 -7.69
CA ASP A 100 -9.44 -10.30 -8.13
C ASP A 100 -9.40 -11.23 -9.38
N LYS A 101 -9.64 -12.53 -9.17
CA LYS A 101 -9.67 -13.54 -10.24
C LYS A 101 -10.58 -13.19 -11.43
N HIS A 102 -11.57 -12.31 -11.23
CA HIS A 102 -12.49 -11.87 -12.27
C HIS A 102 -12.06 -10.59 -13.01
N SER A 103 -11.12 -9.81 -12.46
CA SER A 103 -10.69 -8.52 -13.04
C SER A 103 -9.39 -8.61 -13.84
N PHE A 104 -8.48 -9.54 -13.49
CA PHE A 104 -7.20 -9.70 -14.19
C PHE A 104 -7.24 -10.89 -15.14
N GLN A 105 -7.05 -10.63 -16.43
CA GLN A 105 -6.53 -11.63 -17.35
C GLN A 105 -5.05 -11.90 -17.04
N ASP A 106 -4.61 -13.13 -17.21
CA ASP A 106 -3.25 -13.56 -16.83
C ASP A 106 -2.14 -12.72 -17.46
N TYR A 107 -2.31 -12.30 -18.72
CA TYR A 107 -1.34 -11.47 -19.43
C TYR A 107 -1.24 -10.05 -18.86
N GLN A 108 -2.33 -9.48 -18.32
CA GLN A 108 -2.33 -8.12 -17.76
C GLN A 108 -1.53 -8.09 -16.45
N TYR A 109 -1.62 -9.16 -15.66
CA TYR A 109 -0.84 -9.32 -14.43
C TYR A 109 0.66 -9.39 -14.74
N GLU A 110 1.02 -10.25 -15.69
CA GLU A 110 2.42 -10.45 -16.11
C GLU A 110 3.02 -9.17 -16.70
N GLU A 111 2.26 -8.46 -17.54
CA GLU A 111 2.70 -7.18 -18.10
C GLU A 111 2.88 -6.11 -17.02
N LEU A 112 1.97 -6.01 -16.04
CA LEU A 112 2.12 -5.08 -14.91
C LEU A 112 3.37 -5.40 -14.09
N LEU A 113 3.56 -6.67 -13.74
CA LEU A 113 4.73 -7.13 -12.98
C LEU A 113 6.03 -6.80 -13.71
N GLN A 114 6.10 -7.11 -15.00
CA GLN A 114 7.29 -6.86 -15.82
C GLN A 114 7.60 -5.36 -15.90
N LYS A 115 6.60 -4.52 -16.15
CA LYS A 115 6.77 -3.06 -16.20
C LYS A 115 7.23 -2.48 -14.87
N CYS A 116 6.65 -2.92 -13.76
CA CYS A 116 7.09 -2.47 -12.45
C CYS A 116 8.54 -2.86 -12.18
N LYS A 117 8.94 -4.08 -12.55
CA LYS A 117 10.32 -4.57 -12.37
C LYS A 117 11.33 -3.78 -13.20
N GLU A 118 11.02 -3.48 -14.47
CA GLU A 118 11.90 -2.72 -15.36
C GLU A 118 12.15 -1.29 -14.88
N GLU A 119 11.14 -0.67 -14.25
CA GLU A 119 11.20 0.72 -13.78
C GLU A 119 11.62 0.83 -12.30
N GLY A 120 11.85 -0.30 -11.61
CA GLY A 120 12.14 -0.32 -10.17
C GLY A 120 10.98 0.13 -9.28
N PHE A 121 9.73 0.00 -9.76
CA PHE A 121 8.53 0.33 -8.99
C PHE A 121 8.16 -0.79 -8.03
N PHE A 122 7.69 -0.42 -6.84
CA PHE A 122 7.17 -1.37 -5.88
C PHE A 122 5.72 -1.75 -6.23
N LEU A 123 5.44 -3.04 -6.41
CA LEU A 123 4.09 -3.52 -6.66
C LEU A 123 3.54 -4.21 -5.39
N ALA A 124 2.52 -3.62 -4.78
CA ALA A 124 1.79 -4.20 -3.66
C ALA A 124 0.46 -4.79 -4.15
N ILE A 125 0.24 -6.06 -3.88
CA ILE A 125 -0.91 -6.85 -4.32
C ILE A 125 -1.58 -7.48 -3.10
N SER A 126 -2.91 -7.48 -3.10
CA SER A 126 -3.70 -8.32 -2.20
C SER A 126 -4.57 -9.27 -3.01
N ASN A 127 -4.43 -10.58 -2.79
CA ASN A 127 -5.21 -11.62 -3.47
C ASN A 127 -6.10 -12.35 -2.46
N PRO A 128 -7.43 -12.20 -2.54
CA PRO A 128 -8.19 -11.71 -3.70
C PRO A 128 -8.38 -10.19 -3.80
N CYS A 129 -8.38 -9.46 -2.68
CA CYS A 129 -8.64 -8.03 -2.65
C CYS A 129 -8.05 -7.38 -1.40
N PHE A 130 -8.03 -6.05 -1.33
CA PHE A 130 -7.45 -5.27 -0.25
C PHE A 130 -8.15 -5.48 1.08
N GLU A 131 -9.42 -5.86 1.10
CA GLU A 131 -10.08 -6.25 2.35
C GLU A 131 -9.44 -7.47 3.03
N LEU A 132 -8.69 -8.30 2.30
CA LEU A 132 -7.87 -9.36 2.91
C LEU A 132 -6.78 -8.74 3.80
N TRP A 133 -6.09 -7.72 3.29
CA TRP A 133 -5.09 -6.99 4.09
C TRP A 133 -5.72 -6.37 5.33
N LEU A 134 -6.92 -5.78 5.22
CA LEU A 134 -7.63 -5.26 6.38
C LEU A 134 -8.04 -6.35 7.38
N LEU A 135 -8.43 -7.54 6.90
CA LEU A 135 -8.76 -8.69 7.76
C LEU A 135 -7.53 -9.19 8.52
N LEU A 136 -6.35 -9.14 7.91
CA LEU A 136 -5.08 -9.55 8.52
C LEU A 136 -4.70 -8.72 9.76
N HIS A 137 -5.24 -7.52 9.93
CA HIS A 137 -5.12 -6.77 11.20
C HIS A 137 -5.78 -7.48 12.40
N TYR A 138 -6.72 -8.39 12.15
CA TYR A 138 -7.57 -9.02 13.17
C TYR A 138 -7.41 -10.53 13.24
N SER A 139 -6.85 -11.16 12.21
CA SER A 139 -6.79 -12.61 12.08
C SER A 139 -5.58 -13.05 11.27
N ASP A 140 -4.99 -14.19 11.65
CA ASP A 140 -3.96 -14.88 10.89
C ASP A 140 -4.55 -15.83 9.84
N LEU A 141 -5.80 -15.64 9.41
CA LEU A 141 -6.59 -16.43 8.46
C LEU A 141 -6.79 -17.93 8.77
N SER A 142 -6.15 -18.48 9.81
CA SER A 142 -6.23 -19.92 10.13
C SER A 142 -7.64 -20.39 10.52
N GLU A 143 -8.51 -19.45 10.88
CA GLU A 143 -9.91 -19.69 11.26
C GLU A 143 -10.88 -19.76 10.06
N TYR A 144 -10.41 -19.55 8.82
CA TYR A 144 -11.26 -19.55 7.63
C TYR A 144 -10.89 -20.66 6.65
N ASP A 145 -11.87 -21.02 5.82
CA ASP A 145 -11.58 -21.73 4.58
C ASP A 145 -10.91 -20.78 3.57
N LEU A 146 -9.63 -21.03 3.27
CA LEU A 146 -8.83 -20.19 2.39
C LEU A 146 -9.33 -20.21 0.94
N GLU A 147 -9.94 -21.31 0.50
CA GLU A 147 -10.52 -21.41 -0.85
C GLU A 147 -11.73 -20.47 -0.97
N THR A 148 -12.61 -20.46 0.04
CA THR A 148 -13.74 -19.53 0.15
C THR A 148 -13.29 -18.07 0.13
N ILE A 149 -12.21 -17.71 0.82
CA ILE A 149 -11.64 -16.37 0.74
C ILE A 149 -11.12 -16.10 -0.67
N LEU A 150 -10.30 -17.00 -1.23
CA LEU A 150 -9.67 -16.81 -2.54
C LEU A 150 -10.67 -16.70 -3.70
N ILE A 151 -11.78 -17.42 -3.65
CA ILE A 151 -12.91 -17.28 -4.60
C ILE A 151 -13.61 -15.92 -4.41
N ASN A 152 -13.66 -15.43 -3.17
CA ASN A 152 -14.20 -14.12 -2.79
C ASN A 152 -15.61 -13.84 -3.31
N LYS A 153 -16.47 -14.87 -3.35
CA LYS A 153 -17.79 -14.77 -3.97
C LYS A 153 -18.60 -13.60 -3.42
N LYS A 154 -19.29 -12.88 -4.31
CA LYS A 154 -20.22 -11.83 -3.92
C LYS A 154 -21.52 -12.43 -3.37
N ILE A 155 -21.85 -12.07 -2.14
CA ILE A 155 -23.09 -12.43 -1.42
C ILE A 155 -23.90 -11.14 -1.23
N GLY A 156 -24.96 -11.00 -2.02
CA GLY A 156 -25.74 -9.77 -2.09
C GLY A 156 -24.89 -8.59 -2.57
N ARG A 157 -24.63 -7.62 -1.68
CA ARG A 157 -23.86 -6.40 -2.00
C ARG A 157 -22.39 -6.47 -1.65
N ARG A 158 -21.93 -7.54 -0.99
CA ARG A 158 -20.58 -7.64 -0.41
C ARG A 158 -19.87 -8.91 -0.84
N THR A 159 -18.56 -8.91 -0.88
CA THR A 159 -17.76 -10.14 -1.06
C THR A 159 -17.68 -10.93 0.24
N GLN A 160 -17.29 -12.20 0.14
CA GLN A 160 -17.06 -13.04 1.31
C GLN A 160 -16.00 -12.45 2.27
N THR A 161 -14.90 -11.92 1.72
CA THR A 161 -13.85 -11.27 2.52
C THR A 161 -14.37 -10.03 3.24
N GLU A 162 -15.23 -9.23 2.60
CA GLU A 162 -15.89 -8.09 3.25
C GLU A 162 -16.79 -8.52 4.41
N LEU A 163 -17.47 -9.67 4.31
CA LEU A 163 -18.33 -10.18 5.38
C LEU A 163 -17.49 -10.63 6.59
N PHE A 164 -16.36 -11.32 6.37
CA PHE A 164 -15.43 -11.69 7.44
C PHE A 164 -14.81 -10.46 8.11
N LEU A 165 -14.39 -9.47 7.33
CA LEU A 165 -13.90 -8.20 7.86
C LEU A 165 -14.98 -7.48 8.69
N MET A 166 -16.23 -7.47 8.22
CA MET A 166 -17.35 -6.87 8.95
C MET A 166 -17.56 -7.50 10.31
N ASP A 167 -17.51 -8.83 10.40
CA ASP A 167 -17.65 -9.56 11.64
C ASP A 167 -16.60 -9.13 12.67
N LYS A 168 -15.31 -9.11 12.28
CA LYS A 168 -14.21 -8.64 13.13
C LYS A 168 -14.31 -7.17 13.53
N LEU A 169 -14.97 -6.34 12.72
CA LEU A 169 -15.21 -4.92 13.00
C LEU A 169 -16.50 -4.66 13.82
N GLY A 170 -17.17 -5.70 14.34
CA GLY A 170 -18.38 -5.55 15.14
C GLY A 170 -19.65 -5.32 14.31
N GLY A 171 -19.71 -5.93 13.12
CA GLY A 171 -20.89 -5.96 12.25
C GLY A 171 -21.02 -4.81 11.26
N SER A 172 -20.03 -3.92 11.13
CA SER A 172 -20.09 -2.81 10.17
C SER A 172 -18.75 -2.48 9.51
N TYR A 173 -18.79 -2.33 8.19
CA TYR A 173 -17.65 -1.90 7.36
C TYR A 173 -18.15 -0.96 6.26
N SER A 174 -17.45 0.16 6.10
CA SER A 174 -17.73 1.14 5.04
C SER A 174 -16.44 1.53 4.33
N LYS A 175 -16.34 1.16 3.05
CA LYS A 175 -15.23 1.58 2.17
C LYS A 175 -15.04 3.10 2.15
N THR A 176 -16.12 3.88 2.29
CA THR A 176 -16.06 5.35 2.29
C THR A 176 -15.85 5.97 3.67
N ARG A 177 -15.99 5.23 4.76
CA ARG A 177 -15.83 5.72 6.14
C ARG A 177 -14.91 4.82 6.94
N LEU A 178 -13.78 4.45 6.33
CA LEU A 178 -12.71 3.71 6.99
C LEU A 178 -12.17 4.55 8.16
N ARG A 179 -12.15 4.00 9.38
CA ARG A 179 -11.63 4.69 10.58
C ARG A 179 -10.25 4.14 10.92
N PHE A 180 -9.24 4.58 10.17
CA PHE A 180 -7.87 4.06 10.28
C PHE A 180 -7.32 4.06 11.71
N SER A 181 -7.41 5.20 12.40
CA SER A 181 -6.85 5.39 13.74
C SER A 181 -7.43 4.44 14.80
N SER A 182 -8.73 4.14 14.74
CA SER A 182 -9.39 3.27 15.72
C SER A 182 -9.46 1.81 15.29
N GLN A 183 -9.47 1.52 13.99
CA GLN A 183 -9.65 0.15 13.48
C GLN A 183 -8.34 -0.54 13.12
N PHE A 184 -7.31 0.18 12.67
CA PHE A 184 -6.16 -0.47 12.03
C PHE A 184 -4.82 -0.04 12.62
N LEU A 185 -4.67 1.22 13.04
CA LEU A 185 -3.40 1.81 13.49
C LEU A 185 -2.66 0.99 14.55
N ASN A 186 -3.35 0.57 15.62
CA ASN A 186 -2.72 -0.18 16.72
C ASN A 186 -2.48 -1.66 16.39
N ARG A 187 -2.82 -2.11 15.18
CA ARG A 187 -2.74 -3.50 14.73
C ARG A 187 -1.83 -3.67 13.50
N ILE A 188 -1.06 -2.64 13.14
CA ILE A 188 -0.18 -2.67 11.96
C ILE A 188 0.85 -3.79 12.06
N GLU A 189 1.58 -3.89 13.17
CA GLU A 189 2.60 -4.95 13.34
C GLU A 189 1.97 -6.35 13.33
N ALA A 190 0.78 -6.52 13.94
CA ALA A 190 0.04 -7.78 13.87
C ALA A 190 -0.39 -8.12 12.43
N ALA A 191 -0.78 -7.12 11.62
CA ALA A 191 -1.12 -7.33 10.23
C ALA A 191 0.11 -7.76 9.40
N ILE A 192 1.27 -7.14 9.64
CA ILE A 192 2.54 -7.50 9.01
C ILE A 192 2.90 -8.96 9.36
N GLU A 193 2.86 -9.32 10.64
CA GLU A 193 3.15 -10.68 11.10
C GLU A 193 2.15 -11.71 10.53
N ASN A 194 0.86 -11.38 10.51
CA ASN A 194 -0.16 -12.27 9.96
C ASN A 194 0.02 -12.45 8.46
N ALA A 195 0.36 -11.39 7.72
CA ALA A 195 0.59 -11.46 6.28
C ALA A 195 1.83 -12.29 5.91
N SER A 196 2.90 -12.21 6.70
CA SER A 196 4.15 -12.95 6.43
C SER A 196 4.02 -14.47 6.57
N ARG A 197 2.94 -14.96 7.19
CA ARG A 197 2.58 -16.38 7.27
C ARG A 197 1.97 -16.92 5.96
N TYR A 198 1.63 -16.03 5.02
CA TYR A 198 1.04 -16.35 3.73
C TYR A 198 1.91 -15.85 2.58
N THR A 199 1.39 -15.91 1.36
CA THR A 199 2.12 -15.48 0.17
C THR A 199 2.38 -13.97 0.19
N THR A 200 3.64 -13.59 0.04
CA THR A 200 4.08 -12.19 -0.11
C THR A 200 4.89 -11.96 -1.40
N SER A 201 5.32 -13.02 -2.09
CA SER A 201 5.95 -12.90 -3.41
C SER A 201 4.92 -12.50 -4.45
N VAL A 202 5.21 -11.44 -5.20
CA VAL A 202 4.34 -10.95 -6.29
C VAL A 202 4.10 -12.03 -7.36
N ASP A 203 5.10 -12.84 -7.73
CA ASP A 203 4.92 -13.92 -8.71
C ASP A 203 3.87 -14.95 -8.25
N SER A 204 3.88 -15.28 -6.95
CA SER A 204 2.99 -16.28 -6.35
C SER A 204 1.59 -15.72 -6.02
N LEU A 205 1.51 -14.43 -5.69
CA LEU A 205 0.27 -13.71 -5.39
C LEU A 205 -0.70 -13.69 -6.57
N LYS A 206 -0.24 -13.97 -7.80
CA LYS A 206 -1.11 -14.16 -8.97
C LYS A 206 -2.21 -15.20 -8.71
N ASN A 207 -1.87 -16.30 -8.03
CA ASN A 207 -2.74 -17.47 -7.91
C ASN A 207 -3.00 -17.90 -6.47
N THR A 208 -2.16 -17.48 -5.53
CA THR A 208 -2.21 -17.90 -4.13
C THR A 208 -2.69 -16.76 -3.24
N ILE A 209 -3.48 -17.11 -2.22
CA ILE A 209 -3.96 -16.17 -1.21
C ILE A 209 -2.78 -15.49 -0.49
N GLY A 210 -2.92 -14.20 -0.23
CA GLY A 210 -1.94 -13.44 0.52
C GLY A 210 -1.97 -11.94 0.22
N SER A 211 -1.06 -11.22 0.85
CA SER A 211 -0.86 -9.80 0.61
C SER A 211 0.58 -9.42 0.97
N ASN A 212 1.25 -8.68 0.09
CA ASN A 212 2.57 -8.12 0.39
C ASN A 212 2.52 -6.65 0.83
N VAL A 213 1.35 -6.14 1.22
CA VAL A 213 1.23 -4.79 1.78
C VAL A 213 2.03 -4.65 3.09
N GLY A 214 2.20 -5.75 3.85
CA GLY A 214 3.09 -5.77 5.00
C GLY A 214 4.56 -5.47 4.63
N VAL A 215 5.04 -6.08 3.54
CA VAL A 215 6.40 -5.84 2.99
C VAL A 215 6.55 -4.38 2.57
N LEU A 216 5.51 -3.78 1.96
CA LEU A 216 5.52 -2.34 1.66
C LEU A 216 5.65 -1.50 2.94
N LEU A 217 4.91 -1.81 4.00
CA LEU A 217 5.00 -1.04 5.24
C LEU A 217 6.39 -1.16 5.89
N GLU A 218 7.00 -2.34 5.85
CA GLU A 218 8.37 -2.57 6.32
C GLU A 218 9.39 -1.77 5.49
N PHE A 219 9.25 -1.77 4.17
CA PHE A 219 10.03 -0.91 3.27
C PHE A 219 9.89 0.57 3.63
N LEU A 220 8.66 1.05 3.88
CA LEU A 220 8.38 2.43 4.29
C LEU A 220 8.92 2.77 5.70
N GLN A 221 9.11 1.77 6.56
CA GLN A 221 9.76 1.87 7.87
C GLN A 221 11.30 1.86 7.77
N GLY A 222 11.86 1.61 6.57
CA GLY A 222 13.31 1.46 6.38
C GLY A 222 13.86 0.16 6.95
N LYS A 223 13.00 -0.86 7.16
CA LYS A 223 13.44 -2.24 7.43
C LYS A 223 13.86 -2.84 6.09
N GLU A 224 15.10 -3.30 5.97
CA GLU A 224 15.53 -4.06 4.78
C GLU A 224 14.74 -5.38 4.74
N SER A 225 14.21 -5.73 3.56
CA SER A 225 13.60 -7.03 3.26
C SER A 225 14.65 -8.11 2.97
#